data_AF-A0A259C7G0-F1
#
_entry.id   AF-A0A259C7G0-F1
#
_cell.length_a   1.000
_cell.length_b   1.000
_cell.length_c   1.000
_cell.angle_alpha   90.00
_cell.angle_beta   90.00
_cell.angle_gamma   90.00
#
_symmetry.space_group_name_H-M   'P 1'
#
loop_
_entity.id
_entity.type
_entity.pdbx_description
1 polymer ?
#
loop_
_entity_poly.entity_id
_entity_poly.type
_entity_poly.pdbx_seq_one_letter_code
_entity_poly.pdbx_strand_id
1 'polypeptide(L)'
;AKRERGADAGYDYSTMTDQQLVDYFHCTLFPNLTITMSPEQCQILRTEPHPTDPEKCIFQHWCLYPPNAKLAEVQTPVGPAPLRHDAIARHSRYGDGVSVGYVADQDLSIGTTQQQGLNSRGFKGCILPGQEKRVQRFHEKLNDMVLGHPTAAVG
;
A
#
# COMPACT_ATOMS: atom_id res chain seq x y z
N ALA A 1 6.73 19.70 -19.41
CA ALA A 1 5.35 19.18 -19.31
C ALA A 1 4.70 19.36 -17.93
N LYS A 2 5.00 18.53 -16.90
CA LYS A 2 4.33 18.66 -15.57
C LYS A 2 4.55 20.01 -14.90
N ARG A 3 5.79 20.51 -14.84
CA ARG A 3 6.09 21.84 -14.26
C ARG A 3 5.38 22.98 -14.98
N GLU A 4 5.40 22.97 -16.31
CA GLU A 4 4.75 23.99 -17.14
C GLU A 4 3.22 24.03 -16.94
N ARG A 5 2.58 22.86 -16.83
CA ARG A 5 1.12 22.74 -16.70
C ARG A 5 0.61 22.68 -15.26
N GLY A 6 1.51 22.48 -14.30
CA GLY A 6 1.18 22.28 -12.89
C GLY A 6 0.45 23.49 -12.32
N ALA A 7 0.99 24.70 -12.56
CA ALA A 7 0.38 25.95 -12.11
C ALA A 7 -1.03 26.15 -12.66
N ASP A 8 -1.26 25.82 -13.94
CA ASP A 8 -2.58 25.88 -14.57
C ASP A 8 -3.57 24.93 -13.89
N ALA A 9 -3.11 23.72 -13.53
CA ALA A 9 -3.86 22.71 -12.80
C ALA A 9 -3.92 22.92 -11.28
N GLY A 10 -3.26 23.96 -10.73
CA GLY A 10 -3.30 24.31 -9.31
C GLY A 10 -2.28 23.60 -8.43
N TYR A 11 -1.26 22.99 -9.02
CA TYR A 11 -0.16 22.34 -8.32
C TYR A 11 1.12 23.18 -8.37
N ASP A 12 1.89 23.18 -7.28
CA ASP A 12 3.25 23.71 -7.23
C ASP A 12 4.27 22.57 -7.23
N TYR A 13 5.09 22.52 -8.27
CA TYR A 13 6.13 21.53 -8.47
C TYR A 13 7.55 22.12 -8.41
N SER A 14 7.68 23.40 -8.02
CA SER A 14 8.95 24.13 -8.07
C SER A 14 10.05 23.52 -7.20
N THR A 15 9.68 22.90 -6.09
CA THR A 15 10.61 22.28 -5.13
C THR A 15 10.86 20.79 -5.37
N MET A 16 10.21 20.19 -6.37
CA MET A 16 10.29 18.75 -6.61
C MET A 16 11.38 18.40 -7.63
N THR A 17 12.11 17.32 -7.34
CA THR A 17 13.09 16.75 -8.29
C THR A 17 12.39 16.11 -9.50
N ASP A 18 13.12 15.89 -10.59
CA ASP A 18 12.57 15.22 -11.77
C ASP A 18 12.02 13.84 -11.44
N GLN A 19 12.73 13.09 -10.59
CA GLN A 19 12.32 11.77 -10.14
C GLN A 19 10.98 11.82 -9.39
N GLN A 20 10.81 12.78 -8.48
CA GLN A 20 9.56 12.98 -7.75
C GLN A 20 8.38 13.28 -8.68
N LEU A 21 8.61 13.87 -9.86
CA LEU A 21 7.53 14.21 -10.78
C LEU A 21 7.09 13.05 -11.67
N VAL A 22 7.99 12.13 -11.99
CA VAL A 22 7.74 11.04 -12.95
C VAL A 22 7.45 9.71 -12.28
N ASP A 23 8.01 9.45 -11.09
CA ASP A 23 7.90 8.17 -10.42
C ASP A 23 6.80 8.16 -9.34
N TYR A 24 6.35 6.95 -9.05
CA TYR A 24 5.67 6.63 -7.80
C TYR A 24 6.69 6.14 -6.79
N PHE A 25 6.76 6.81 -5.64
CA PHE A 25 7.58 6.37 -4.52
C PHE A 25 6.79 5.38 -3.68
N HIS A 26 7.39 4.22 -3.43
CA HIS A 26 6.79 3.16 -2.64
C HIS A 26 7.72 2.77 -1.49
N CYS A 27 7.28 3.07 -0.28
CA CYS A 27 8.05 2.87 0.94
C CYS A 27 7.30 1.93 1.88
N THR A 28 8.04 1.11 2.62
CA THR A 28 7.51 0.22 3.64
C THR A 28 8.15 0.56 4.98
N LEU A 29 7.33 0.88 5.97
CA LEU A 29 7.71 1.05 7.36
C LEU A 29 7.25 -0.20 8.12
N PHE A 30 8.25 -0.95 8.61
CA PHE A 30 8.01 -2.13 9.42
C PHE A 30 7.27 -1.75 10.73
N PRO A 31 6.28 -2.52 11.19
CA PRO A 31 5.94 -3.86 10.70
C PRO A 31 4.86 -3.92 9.60
N ASN A 32 4.08 -2.87 9.38
CA ASN A 32 2.84 -3.06 8.64
C ASN A 32 2.27 -1.81 7.94
N LEU A 33 3.13 -0.85 7.61
CA LEU A 33 2.71 0.37 6.94
C LEU A 33 3.44 0.52 5.61
N THR A 34 2.66 0.69 4.55
CA THR A 34 3.15 0.95 3.20
C THR A 34 2.65 2.32 2.76
N ILE A 35 3.53 3.12 2.18
CA ILE A 35 3.22 4.45 1.67
C ILE A 35 3.54 4.46 0.18
N THR A 36 2.53 4.74 -0.64
CA THR A 36 2.67 4.91 -2.09
C THR A 36 2.30 6.33 -2.44
N MET A 37 3.21 7.10 -3.03
CA MET A 37 3.03 8.54 -3.25
C MET A 37 3.45 8.98 -4.65
N SER A 38 2.70 9.94 -5.18
CA SER A 38 3.06 10.82 -6.28
C SER A 38 2.93 12.28 -5.80
N PRO A 39 3.30 13.28 -6.61
CA PRO A 39 3.08 14.69 -6.26
C PRO A 39 1.62 15.02 -5.93
N GLU A 40 0.68 14.33 -6.58
CA GLU A 40 -0.75 14.63 -6.53
C GLU A 40 -1.52 13.78 -5.52
N GLN A 41 -0.92 12.72 -4.96
CA GLN A 41 -1.58 11.87 -3.96
C GLN A 41 -0.60 11.09 -3.08
N CYS A 42 -1.03 10.77 -1.87
CA CYS A 42 -0.33 9.87 -0.97
C CYS A 42 -1.30 8.81 -0.44
N GLN A 43 -1.04 7.55 -0.74
CA GLN A 43 -1.79 6.41 -0.23
C GLN A 43 -1.04 5.78 0.94
N ILE A 44 -1.74 5.60 2.07
CA ILE A 44 -1.24 4.89 3.23
C ILE A 44 -2.03 3.58 3.32
N LEU A 45 -1.31 2.47 3.22
CA LEU A 45 -1.85 1.11 3.27
C LEU A 45 -1.33 0.46 4.54
N ARG A 46 -2.22 0.04 5.43
CA ARG A 46 -1.87 -0.57 6.71
C ARG A 46 -2.60 -1.89 6.91
N THR A 47 -1.86 -2.93 7.28
CA THR A 47 -2.38 -4.27 7.52
C THR A 47 -2.21 -4.67 8.98
N GLU A 48 -3.30 -4.89 9.70
CA GLU A 48 -3.24 -5.37 11.09
C GLU A 48 -3.70 -6.83 11.17
N PRO A 49 -3.01 -7.69 11.94
CA PRO A 49 -3.52 -9.02 12.23
C PRO A 49 -4.93 -8.93 12.85
N HIS A 50 -5.83 -9.82 12.45
CA HIS A 50 -7.13 -9.89 13.11
C HIS A 50 -6.97 -10.40 14.55
N PRO A 51 -7.66 -9.82 15.55
CA PRO A 51 -7.39 -10.09 16.97
C PRO A 51 -7.65 -11.55 17.40
N THR A 52 -8.44 -12.31 16.64
CA THR A 52 -8.84 -13.67 17.01
C THR A 52 -8.69 -14.70 15.90
N ASP A 53 -8.26 -14.29 14.70
CA ASP A 53 -8.24 -15.19 13.54
C ASP A 53 -6.96 -14.96 12.73
N PRO A 54 -5.96 -15.85 12.82
CA PRO A 54 -4.69 -15.66 12.14
C PRO A 54 -4.82 -15.71 10.61
N GLU A 55 -5.94 -16.21 10.09
CA GLU A 55 -6.23 -16.27 8.64
C GLU A 55 -6.85 -14.97 8.12
N LYS A 56 -6.96 -13.94 8.96
CA LYS A 56 -7.58 -12.65 8.61
C LYS A 56 -6.69 -11.48 9.01
N CYS A 57 -6.91 -10.37 8.31
CA CYS A 57 -6.35 -9.08 8.67
C CYS A 57 -7.40 -7.97 8.55
N ILE A 58 -7.13 -6.85 9.22
CA ILE A 58 -7.79 -5.57 8.98
C ILE A 58 -6.91 -4.79 8.01
N PHE A 59 -7.45 -4.45 6.85
CA PHE A 59 -6.76 -3.64 5.86
C PHE A 59 -7.33 -2.21 5.86
N GLN A 60 -6.46 -1.24 6.11
CA GLN A 60 -6.78 0.19 6.09
C GLN A 60 -6.10 0.82 4.88
N HIS A 61 -6.89 1.53 4.06
CA HIS A 61 -6.41 2.21 2.87
C HIS A 61 -6.86 3.67 2.91
N TRP A 62 -5.93 4.54 3.23
CA TRP A 62 -6.16 5.99 3.26
C TRP A 62 -5.60 6.61 1.98
N CYS A 63 -6.41 7.40 1.29
CA CYS A 63 -5.99 8.20 0.15
C CYS A 63 -5.99 9.67 0.55
N LEU A 64 -4.80 10.28 0.58
CA LEU A 64 -4.57 11.67 0.92
C LEU A 64 -4.27 12.46 -0.34
N TYR A 65 -4.90 13.63 -0.47
CA TYR A 65 -4.73 14.53 -1.61
C TYR A 65 -4.31 15.90 -1.08
N PRO A 66 -3.31 16.55 -1.70
CA PRO A 66 -2.93 17.89 -1.30
C PRO A 66 -4.08 18.88 -1.61
N PRO A 67 -4.26 19.93 -0.81
CA PRO A 67 -5.21 20.98 -1.12
C PRO A 67 -4.91 21.58 -2.51
N ASN A 68 -5.94 21.73 -3.34
CA ASN A 68 -5.83 22.35 -4.64
C ASN A 68 -7.09 23.19 -4.92
N ALA A 69 -6.95 24.51 -4.94
CA ALA A 69 -8.07 25.45 -5.07
C ALA A 69 -8.75 25.42 -6.46
N LYS A 70 -8.12 24.80 -7.47
CA LYS A 70 -8.66 24.68 -8.83
C LYS A 70 -9.41 23.38 -9.07
N LEU A 71 -9.40 22.44 -8.11
CA LEU A 71 -10.04 21.14 -8.23
C LEU A 71 -11.24 21.04 -7.29
N ALA A 72 -12.41 20.71 -7.85
CA ALA A 72 -13.59 20.35 -7.06
C ALA A 72 -13.64 18.84 -6.74
N GLU A 73 -12.94 18.02 -7.55
CA GLU A 73 -12.92 16.57 -7.46
C GLU A 73 -11.51 16.03 -7.73
N VAL A 74 -11.23 14.83 -7.20
CA VAL A 74 -10.01 14.05 -7.43
C VAL A 74 -10.36 12.65 -7.90
N GLN A 75 -9.43 12.01 -8.62
CA GLN A 75 -9.54 10.60 -8.96
C GLN A 75 -9.02 9.75 -7.81
N THR A 76 -9.90 8.93 -7.23
CA THR A 76 -9.55 7.95 -6.20
C THR A 76 -9.46 6.55 -6.78
N PRO A 77 -8.87 5.58 -6.06
CA PRO A 77 -8.83 4.18 -6.52
C PRO A 77 -10.21 3.59 -6.85
N VAL A 78 -11.27 4.12 -6.23
CA VAL A 78 -12.66 3.68 -6.39
C VAL A 78 -13.51 4.64 -7.24
N GLY A 79 -12.86 5.56 -7.97
CA GLY A 79 -13.49 6.52 -8.88
C GLY A 79 -13.42 7.98 -8.40
N PRO A 80 -14.09 8.91 -9.11
CA PRO A 80 -14.10 10.33 -8.77
C PRO A 80 -14.71 10.58 -7.39
N ALA A 81 -14.14 11.51 -6.64
CA ALA A 81 -14.68 11.97 -5.36
C ALA A 81 -14.46 13.47 -5.16
N PRO A 82 -15.32 14.17 -4.39
CA PRO A 82 -15.12 15.58 -4.06
C PRO A 82 -13.79 15.82 -3.32
N LEU A 83 -13.05 16.86 -3.70
CA LEU A 83 -11.89 17.33 -2.95
C LEU A 83 -12.35 18.28 -1.85
N ARG A 84 -12.49 17.75 -0.63
CA ARG A 84 -13.00 18.47 0.53
C ARG A 84 -12.16 18.10 1.75
N HIS A 85 -12.21 18.94 2.79
CA HIS A 85 -11.54 18.68 4.07
C HIS A 85 -12.41 17.77 4.97
N ASP A 86 -13.02 16.74 4.40
CA ASP A 86 -13.74 15.68 5.08
C ASP A 86 -13.29 14.31 4.55
N ALA A 87 -13.23 13.32 5.44
CA ALA A 87 -12.84 11.97 5.05
C ALA A 87 -14.08 11.18 4.60
N ILE A 88 -14.03 10.62 3.39
CA ILE A 88 -15.03 9.64 2.95
C ILE A 88 -14.63 8.28 3.56
N ALA A 89 -15.31 7.89 4.64
CA ALA A 89 -15.07 6.62 5.31
C ALA A 89 -15.97 5.52 4.75
N ARG A 90 -15.38 4.38 4.39
CA ARG A 90 -16.09 3.16 3.97
C ARG A 90 -15.52 1.97 4.73
N HIS A 91 -16.40 1.06 5.14
CA HIS A 91 -16.04 -0.20 5.77
C HIS A 91 -16.75 -1.31 5.02
N SER A 92 -15.98 -2.32 4.60
CA SER A 92 -16.47 -3.50 3.89
C SER A 92 -15.72 -4.74 4.36
N ARG A 93 -16.23 -5.91 3.99
CA ARG A 93 -15.54 -7.17 4.19
C ARG A 93 -15.11 -7.69 2.83
N TYR A 94 -13.83 -8.01 2.68
CA TYR A 94 -13.34 -8.59 1.43
C TYR A 94 -14.20 -9.79 0.98
N GLY A 95 -14.64 -9.76 -0.29
CA GLY A 95 -15.56 -10.73 -0.87
C GLY A 95 -17.05 -10.35 -0.84
N ASP A 96 -17.42 -9.20 -0.27
CA ASP A 96 -18.81 -8.69 -0.28
C ASP A 96 -19.22 -7.97 -1.60
N GLY A 97 -18.31 -7.88 -2.56
CA GLY A 97 -18.51 -7.20 -3.84
C GLY A 97 -18.19 -5.70 -3.82
N VAL A 98 -17.77 -5.13 -2.69
CA VAL A 98 -17.32 -3.75 -2.60
C VAL A 98 -15.84 -3.65 -2.96
N SER A 99 -15.56 -3.00 -4.09
CA SER A 99 -14.20 -2.75 -4.57
C SER A 99 -13.46 -1.70 -3.71
N VAL A 100 -12.17 -1.92 -3.49
CA VAL A 100 -11.23 -0.92 -2.95
C VAL A 100 -10.34 -0.31 -4.04
N GLY A 101 -10.68 -0.59 -5.31
CA GLY A 101 -10.01 -0.10 -6.51
C GLY A 101 -9.26 -1.21 -7.24
N TYR A 102 -9.13 -1.06 -8.56
CA TYR A 102 -8.64 -2.11 -9.46
C TYR A 102 -7.33 -2.77 -9.01
N VAL A 103 -6.33 -1.99 -8.62
CA VAL A 103 -5.02 -2.51 -8.21
C VAL A 103 -5.09 -3.21 -6.85
N ALA A 104 -5.75 -2.60 -5.88
CA ALA A 104 -5.87 -3.17 -4.54
C ALA A 104 -6.72 -4.46 -4.55
N ASP A 105 -7.76 -4.52 -5.37
CA ASP A 105 -8.57 -5.73 -5.56
C ASP A 105 -7.72 -6.88 -6.13
N GLN A 106 -6.79 -6.59 -7.05
CA GLN A 106 -5.85 -7.59 -7.56
C GLN A 106 -4.93 -8.13 -6.47
N ASP A 107 -4.33 -7.25 -5.66
CA ASP A 107 -3.45 -7.65 -4.55
C ASP A 107 -4.19 -8.53 -3.53
N LEU A 108 -5.42 -8.15 -3.16
CA LEU A 108 -6.25 -8.92 -2.21
C LEU A 108 -6.65 -10.29 -2.80
N SER A 109 -6.89 -10.38 -4.10
CA SER A 109 -7.18 -11.65 -4.77
C SER A 109 -5.99 -12.61 -4.72
N ILE A 110 -4.78 -12.10 -4.90
CA ILE A 110 -3.54 -12.87 -4.77
C ILE A 110 -3.33 -13.31 -3.33
N GLY A 111 -3.54 -12.42 -2.34
CA GLY A 111 -3.40 -12.75 -0.92
C GLY A 111 -4.25 -13.95 -0.50
N THR A 112 -5.49 -14.02 -0.99
CA THR A 112 -6.40 -15.14 -0.69
C THR A 112 -5.87 -16.47 -1.24
N THR A 113 -5.39 -16.48 -2.48
CA THR A 113 -4.87 -17.69 -3.12
C THR A 113 -3.53 -18.13 -2.51
N GLN A 114 -2.66 -17.18 -2.15
CA GLN A 114 -1.42 -17.47 -1.42
C GLN A 114 -1.70 -18.11 -0.06
N GLN A 115 -2.64 -17.57 0.72
CA GLN A 115 -2.99 -18.13 2.04
C GLN A 115 -3.48 -19.59 1.94
N GLN A 116 -4.28 -19.90 0.91
CA GLN A 116 -4.71 -21.29 0.65
C GLN A 116 -3.52 -22.21 0.34
N GLY A 117 -2.55 -21.73 -0.46
CA GLY A 117 -1.34 -22.47 -0.76
C GLY A 117 -0.48 -22.74 0.48
N LEU A 118 -0.32 -21.73 1.34
CA LEU A 118 0.45 -21.83 2.60
C LEU A 118 -0.17 -22.84 3.58
N ASN A 119 -1.50 -23.00 3.56
CA ASN A 119 -2.23 -23.99 4.36
C ASN A 119 -2.13 -25.43 3.83
N SER A 120 -1.51 -25.65 2.66
CA SER A 120 -1.35 -27.00 2.11
C SER A 120 -0.42 -27.84 2.98
N ARG A 121 -0.84 -29.07 3.34
CA ARG A 121 0.02 -30.06 4.02
C ARG A 121 1.31 -30.38 3.26
N GLY A 122 1.29 -30.19 1.94
CA GLY A 122 2.43 -30.41 1.05
C GLY A 122 3.41 -29.23 1.02
N PHE A 123 3.01 -28.05 1.50
CA PHE A 123 3.90 -26.91 1.58
C PHE A 123 4.96 -27.14 2.68
N LYS A 124 6.23 -26.92 2.34
CA LYS A 124 7.39 -27.09 3.25
C LYS A 124 8.26 -25.83 3.35
N GLY A 125 7.84 -24.74 2.73
CA GLY A 125 8.62 -23.51 2.57
C GLY A 125 8.79 -23.12 1.10
N CYS A 126 9.39 -21.95 0.86
CA CYS A 126 9.67 -21.40 -0.46
C CYS A 126 11.12 -20.90 -0.55
N ILE A 127 11.63 -20.78 -1.77
CA ILE A 127 12.91 -20.13 -2.08
C ILE A 127 12.58 -18.76 -2.66
N LEU A 128 13.12 -17.71 -2.05
CA LEU A 128 12.92 -16.34 -2.52
C LEU A 128 13.97 -15.98 -3.58
N PRO A 129 13.60 -15.64 -4.83
CA PRO A 129 14.54 -15.11 -5.81
C PRO A 129 15.12 -13.76 -5.37
N GLY A 130 16.25 -13.36 -5.96
CA GLY A 130 16.93 -12.11 -5.63
C GLY A 130 16.13 -10.82 -5.87
N GLN A 131 15.01 -10.88 -6.60
CA GLN A 131 14.09 -9.74 -6.75
C GLN A 131 13.23 -9.52 -5.49
N GLU A 132 13.10 -10.53 -4.63
CA GLU A 132 12.29 -10.52 -3.41
C GLU A 132 13.10 -10.17 -2.15
N LYS A 133 14.27 -9.52 -2.30
CA LYS A 133 15.12 -9.10 -1.17
C LYS A 133 14.38 -8.30 -0.10
N ARG A 134 13.39 -7.49 -0.48
CA ARG A 134 12.56 -6.74 0.47
C ARG A 134 11.64 -7.65 1.29
N VAL A 135 11.11 -8.72 0.68
CA VAL A 135 10.29 -9.75 1.36
C VAL A 135 11.18 -10.57 2.30
N GLN A 136 12.35 -11.01 1.84
CA GLN A 136 13.34 -11.68 2.68
C GLN A 136 13.68 -10.83 3.91
N ARG A 137 14.03 -9.54 3.69
CA ARG A 137 14.38 -8.61 4.77
C ARG A 137 13.23 -8.41 5.75
N PHE A 138 11.99 -8.39 5.27
CA PHE A 138 10.81 -8.31 6.12
C PHE A 138 10.73 -9.52 7.07
N HIS A 139 10.87 -10.74 6.55
CA HIS A 139 10.81 -11.96 7.35
C HIS A 139 11.95 -12.08 8.36
N GLU A 140 13.17 -11.66 7.99
CA GLU A 140 14.29 -11.55 8.94
C GLU A 140 13.93 -10.62 10.12
N LYS A 141 13.39 -9.43 9.82
CA LYS A 141 13.00 -8.48 10.86
C LYS A 141 11.82 -8.93 11.71
N LEU A 142 10.88 -9.65 11.11
CA LEU A 142 9.80 -10.27 11.85
C LEU A 142 10.34 -11.34 12.81
N ASN A 143 11.28 -12.19 12.36
CA ASN A 143 11.91 -13.20 13.20
C ASN A 143 12.71 -12.57 14.35
N ASP A 144 13.52 -11.53 14.06
CA ASP A 144 14.26 -10.78 15.09
C ASP A 144 13.30 -10.26 16.20
N MET A 145 12.16 -9.68 15.78
CA MET A 145 11.16 -9.11 16.68
C MET A 145 10.46 -10.19 17.52
N VAL A 146 10.05 -11.31 16.89
CA VAL A 146 9.32 -12.38 17.56
C VAL A 146 10.20 -13.16 18.53
N LEU A 147 11.48 -13.37 18.19
CA LEU A 147 12.43 -14.10 19.04
C LEU A 147 13.12 -13.19 20.07
N GLY A 148 13.03 -11.87 19.92
CA GLY A 148 13.63 -10.89 20.83
C GLY A 148 15.14 -10.74 20.69
N HIS A 149 15.76 -11.31 19.66
CA HIS A 149 17.19 -11.19 19.36
C HIS A 149 17.45 -11.33 17.86
N PRO A 150 18.57 -10.79 17.34
CA PRO A 150 18.93 -10.97 15.93
C PRO A 150 19.05 -12.46 15.56
N THR A 151 18.50 -12.85 14.41
CA THR A 151 18.71 -14.17 13.82
C THR A 151 19.91 -14.16 12.87
N ALA A 152 20.51 -15.35 12.65
CA ALA A 152 21.59 -15.49 11.69
C ALA A 152 21.09 -15.15 10.28
N ALA A 153 21.88 -14.38 9.52
CA ALA A 153 21.56 -14.08 8.14
C ALA A 153 21.51 -15.36 7.31
N VAL A 154 20.44 -15.54 6.54
CA VAL A 154 20.33 -16.65 5.59
C VAL A 154 20.99 -16.18 4.30
N GLY A 155 22.14 -16.79 3.98
CA GLY A 155 22.95 -16.47 2.79
C GLY A 155 22.32 -16.90 1.48
#